data_AF-A0A537V6M9-F1
#
_entry.id   AF-A0A537V6M9-F1
#
_cell.length_a   1.000
_cell.length_b   1.000
_cell.length_c   1.000
_cell.angle_alpha   90.00
_cell.angle_beta   90.00
_cell.angle_gamma   90.00
#
_symmetry.space_group_name_H-M   'P 1'
#
loop_
_entity.id
_entity.type
_entity.pdbx_description
1 polymer ?
#
loop_
_entity_poly.entity_id
_entity_poly.type
_entity_poly.pdbx_seq_one_letter_code
_entity_poly.pdbx_strand_id
1 'polypeptide(L)'
;MPEGSRYKVLSYCSAALVLAMVAATAPAIAQFPPAPDDQPAAKGKRGGAAAAPSINGNWSGQLTQVGSQTPYKFELAINARGAETKYPDLDCTGKLTRVGSSKSYVFYAETITKGQAEKGGRCPDGTITVARQGDDLALGWFGSVQGTTVVAYGTLKKK
;
A
#
# COMPACT_ATOMS: atom_id res chain seq x y z
N MET A 1 24.49 20.94 -64.06
CA MET A 1 25.78 21.67 -64.20
C MET A 1 25.44 23.14 -64.38
N PRO A 2 26.18 24.13 -63.82
CA PRO A 2 27.50 24.02 -63.19
C PRO A 2 27.66 24.71 -61.81
N GLU A 3 28.86 24.47 -61.25
CA GLU A 3 29.74 25.33 -60.43
C GLU A 3 29.25 25.96 -59.10
N GLY A 4 29.94 25.83 -57.96
CA GLY A 4 31.36 25.56 -57.73
C GLY A 4 32.08 26.84 -57.32
N SER A 5 32.03 27.20 -56.03
CA SER A 5 32.94 28.21 -55.48
C SER A 5 33.65 27.65 -54.25
N ARG A 6 34.95 27.41 -54.42
CA ARG A 6 35.91 27.04 -53.38
C ARG A 6 36.73 28.28 -53.04
N TYR A 7 36.71 28.71 -51.78
CA TYR A 7 37.89 29.32 -51.16
C TYR A 7 38.11 28.72 -49.77
N LYS A 8 39.20 27.95 -49.71
CA LYS A 8 40.01 27.56 -48.55
C LYS A 8 40.56 28.88 -47.90
N VAL A 9 40.90 29.03 -46.61
CA VAL A 9 41.53 28.10 -45.67
C VAL A 9 41.76 28.74 -44.28
N LEU A 10 41.83 27.91 -43.22
CA LEU A 10 42.53 28.06 -41.90
C LEU A 10 42.09 29.22 -40.97
N SER A 11 42.08 29.14 -39.64
CA SER A 11 42.48 28.13 -38.65
C SER A 11 42.00 28.62 -37.27
N TYR A 12 41.84 27.67 -36.35
CA TYR A 12 42.02 27.75 -34.89
C TYR A 12 40.81 27.48 -34.00
N CYS A 13 41.04 26.43 -33.23
CA CYS A 13 40.31 25.83 -32.14
C CYS A 13 39.66 26.81 -31.19
N SER A 14 38.40 26.52 -30.84
CA SER A 14 37.95 26.56 -29.45
C SER A 14 36.89 25.48 -29.27
N ALA A 15 37.32 24.37 -28.68
CA ALA A 15 36.44 23.38 -28.10
C ALA A 15 35.73 23.99 -26.88
N ALA A 16 34.41 23.88 -26.79
CA ALA A 16 33.73 23.87 -25.50
C ALA A 16 32.30 23.35 -25.61
N LEU A 17 32.14 22.12 -25.10
CA LEU A 17 30.98 21.60 -24.39
C LEU A 17 29.60 21.57 -25.08
N VAL A 18 29.32 20.42 -25.68
CA VAL A 18 27.95 19.87 -25.71
C VAL A 18 27.62 19.38 -24.30
N LEU A 19 26.88 20.17 -23.53
CA LEU A 19 26.25 19.72 -22.29
C LEU A 19 24.99 18.93 -22.64
N ALA A 20 25.14 17.62 -22.77
CA ALA A 20 24.00 16.71 -22.78
C ALA A 20 23.34 16.73 -21.40
N MET A 21 22.16 17.34 -21.31
CA MET A 21 21.27 17.24 -20.15
C MET A 21 20.70 15.82 -20.10
N VAL A 22 21.40 14.91 -19.42
CA VAL A 22 20.80 13.66 -18.96
C VAL A 22 19.95 14.02 -17.74
N ALA A 23 18.66 14.26 -17.95
CA ALA A 23 17.71 14.32 -16.85
C ALA A 23 17.63 12.92 -16.24
N ALA A 24 18.38 12.71 -15.15
CA ALA A 24 18.21 11.55 -14.31
C ALA A 24 16.81 11.61 -13.69
N THR A 25 15.84 10.91 -14.26
CA THR A 25 14.59 10.62 -13.58
C THR A 25 14.93 9.70 -12.42
N ALA A 26 15.16 10.27 -11.24
CA ALA A 26 15.22 9.49 -10.01
C ALA A 26 13.90 8.71 -9.89
N PRO A 27 13.94 7.41 -9.51
CA PRO A 27 12.70 6.73 -9.15
C PRO A 27 12.06 7.52 -8.01
N ALA A 28 10.77 7.78 -8.11
CA ALA A 28 9.99 8.34 -7.01
C ALA A 28 10.07 7.35 -5.85
N ILE A 29 11.03 7.56 -4.96
CA ILE A 29 11.09 6.89 -3.66
C ILE A 29 9.82 7.36 -2.94
N ALA A 30 8.94 6.42 -2.56
CA ALA A 30 7.83 6.75 -1.69
C ALA A 30 8.40 7.41 -0.43
N GLN A 31 8.23 8.73 -0.30
CA GLN A 31 8.65 9.48 0.89
C GLN A 31 7.66 9.17 2.00
N PHE A 32 7.92 8.08 2.73
CA PHE A 32 7.33 7.89 4.03
C PHE A 32 7.97 8.91 4.99
N PRO A 33 7.19 9.68 5.78
CA PRO A 33 7.77 10.43 6.88
C PRO A 33 8.51 9.44 7.80
N PRO A 34 9.66 9.83 8.37
CA PRO A 34 10.35 8.97 9.32
C PRO A 34 9.39 8.60 10.44
N ALA A 35 9.36 7.32 10.81
CA ALA A 35 8.62 6.89 11.97
C ALA A 35 9.21 7.63 13.19
N PRO A 36 8.41 8.04 14.19
CA PRO A 36 8.90 8.73 15.39
C PRO A 36 10.00 7.98 16.17
N ASP A 37 10.22 6.70 15.86
CA ASP A 37 11.13 5.80 16.57
C ASP A 37 12.57 5.76 16.03
N ASP A 38 12.92 6.53 14.98
CA ASP A 38 14.29 6.53 14.41
C ASP A 38 15.32 7.36 15.22
N GLN A 39 14.94 7.88 16.40
CA GLN A 39 15.91 8.42 17.35
C GLN A 39 16.56 7.30 18.18
N PRO A 40 17.91 7.21 18.25
CA PRO A 40 18.57 6.20 19.05
C PRO A 40 18.16 6.32 20.52
N ALA A 41 17.49 5.29 21.02
CA ALA A 41 16.96 5.23 22.38
C ALA A 41 18.11 5.38 23.40
N ALA A 42 18.06 6.44 24.20
CA ALA A 42 18.85 6.54 25.41
C ALA A 42 18.54 5.34 26.33
N LYS A 43 19.58 4.74 26.92
CA LYS A 43 19.47 3.63 27.89
C LYS A 43 18.71 4.08 29.14
N GLY A 44 17.39 4.03 29.07
CA GLY A 44 16.46 4.22 30.18
C GLY A 44 15.88 2.88 30.63
N LYS A 45 15.74 2.73 31.95
CA LYS A 45 15.11 1.62 32.67
C LYS A 45 13.84 1.13 31.93
N ARG A 46 13.75 -0.17 31.61
CA ARG A 46 12.58 -0.80 30.97
C ARG A 46 11.35 -0.66 31.89
N GLY A 47 10.68 0.49 31.81
CA GLY A 47 9.27 0.60 32.16
C GLY A 47 8.49 -0.28 31.19
N GLY A 48 7.56 -1.09 31.69
CA GLY A 48 6.73 -1.95 30.86
C GLY A 48 6.13 -1.14 29.72
N ALA A 49 6.43 -1.54 28.48
CA ALA A 49 5.83 -0.90 27.31
C ALA A 49 4.32 -0.96 27.47
N ALA A 50 3.66 0.19 27.47
CA ALA A 50 2.21 0.24 27.43
C ALA A 50 1.74 -0.64 26.27
N ALA A 51 0.78 -1.54 26.55
CA ALA A 51 0.23 -2.40 25.51
C ALA A 51 -0.28 -1.51 24.37
N ALA A 52 0.10 -1.85 23.12
CA ALA A 52 -0.40 -1.12 21.96
C ALA A 52 -1.94 -1.06 22.02
N PRO A 53 -2.56 0.09 21.68
CA PRO A 53 -4.01 0.22 21.71
C PRO A 53 -4.68 -0.92 20.94
N SER A 54 -5.63 -1.59 21.59
CA SER A 54 -6.34 -2.72 20.98
C SER A 54 -7.10 -2.27 19.73
N ILE A 55 -6.99 -3.05 18.65
CA ILE A 55 -7.77 -2.86 17.42
C ILE A 55 -9.14 -3.56 17.46
N ASN A 56 -9.48 -4.19 18.59
CA ASN A 56 -10.78 -4.85 18.76
C ASN A 56 -11.92 -3.83 18.63
N GLY A 57 -12.95 -4.20 17.89
CA GLY A 57 -14.09 -3.35 17.60
C GLY A 57 -14.72 -3.67 16.26
N ASN A 58 -15.79 -2.93 15.96
CA ASN A 58 -16.40 -2.90 14.65
C ASN A 58 -15.94 -1.64 13.93
N TRP A 59 -15.54 -1.79 12.68
CA TRP A 59 -14.94 -0.76 11.86
C TRP A 59 -15.62 -0.75 10.50
N SER A 60 -15.75 0.43 9.89
CA SER A 60 -16.23 0.56 8.51
C SER A 60 -15.60 1.71 7.78
N GLY A 61 -15.52 1.57 6.47
CA GLY A 61 -15.05 2.60 5.57
C GLY A 61 -15.28 2.18 4.14
N GLN A 62 -14.47 2.74 3.24
CA GLN A 62 -14.42 2.33 1.85
C GLN A 62 -12.99 1.91 1.52
N LEU A 63 -12.86 0.90 0.66
CA LEU A 63 -11.58 0.53 0.07
C LEU A 63 -11.53 0.99 -1.38
N THR A 64 -10.39 1.51 -1.79
CA THR A 64 -10.07 1.83 -3.17
C THR A 64 -9.14 0.75 -3.70
N GLN A 65 -9.53 0.08 -4.79
CA GLN A 65 -8.68 -0.86 -5.48
C GLN A 65 -7.74 -0.12 -6.44
N VAL A 66 -6.46 -0.50 -6.44
CA VAL A 66 -5.48 0.02 -7.40
C VAL A 66 -5.94 -0.28 -8.83
N GLY A 67 -5.96 0.75 -9.67
CA GLY A 67 -6.47 0.65 -11.05
C GLY A 67 -7.98 0.79 -11.19
N SER A 68 -8.73 0.96 -10.10
CA SER A 68 -10.15 1.32 -10.11
C SER A 68 -10.36 2.74 -9.59
N GLN A 69 -11.34 3.45 -10.15
CA GLN A 69 -11.76 4.76 -9.65
C GLN A 69 -12.98 4.69 -8.73
N THR A 70 -13.57 3.51 -8.54
CA THR A 70 -14.79 3.32 -7.76
C THR A 70 -14.45 2.61 -6.45
N PRO A 71 -14.46 3.32 -5.31
CA PRO A 71 -14.35 2.70 -4.01
C PRO A 71 -15.58 1.84 -3.69
N TYR A 72 -15.42 0.85 -2.82
CA TYR A 72 -16.51 0.01 -2.33
C TYR A 72 -16.52 -0.04 -0.81
N LYS A 73 -17.71 -0.24 -0.23
CA LYS A 73 -17.90 -0.34 1.22
C LYS A 73 -17.20 -1.58 1.77
N PHE A 74 -16.62 -1.40 2.95
CA PHE A 74 -15.94 -2.44 3.68
C PHE A 74 -16.24 -2.33 5.17
N GLU A 75 -16.45 -3.49 5.80
CA GLU A 75 -16.66 -3.61 7.23
C GLU A 75 -15.70 -4.65 7.81
N LEU A 76 -15.17 -4.37 8.99
CA LEU A 76 -14.26 -5.23 9.73
C LEU A 76 -14.72 -5.34 11.18
N ALA A 77 -14.96 -6.56 11.63
CA ALA A 77 -15.27 -6.86 13.02
C ALA A 77 -14.12 -7.67 13.63
N ILE A 78 -13.55 -7.19 14.73
CA ILE A 78 -12.48 -7.89 15.46
C ILE A 78 -12.91 -8.03 16.91
N ASN A 79 -12.95 -9.28 17.41
CA ASN A 79 -13.26 -9.59 18.80
C ASN A 79 -12.38 -10.74 19.32
N ALA A 80 -12.59 -11.13 20.58
CA ALA A 80 -11.80 -12.19 21.22
C ALA A 80 -11.91 -13.57 20.56
N ARG A 81 -13.00 -13.83 19.81
CA ARG A 81 -13.25 -15.12 19.12
C ARG A 81 -12.67 -15.16 17.72
N GLY A 82 -12.33 -14.01 17.13
CA GLY A 82 -11.81 -13.93 15.78
C GLY A 82 -12.13 -12.61 15.11
N ALA A 83 -11.87 -12.56 13.80
CA ALA A 83 -12.15 -11.40 12.98
C ALA A 83 -12.85 -11.79 11.67
N GLU A 84 -13.70 -10.90 11.17
CA GLU A 84 -14.54 -11.09 10.00
C GLU A 84 -14.58 -9.80 9.18
N THR A 85 -14.69 -9.95 7.86
CA THR A 85 -14.85 -8.86 6.90
C THR A 85 -16.15 -9.00 6.12
N LYS A 86 -16.72 -7.86 5.75
CA LYS A 86 -17.87 -7.81 4.83
C LYS A 86 -17.61 -6.79 3.74
N TYR A 87 -18.02 -7.15 2.54
CA TYR A 87 -17.95 -6.32 1.34
C TYR A 87 -19.38 -6.17 0.79
N PRO A 88 -20.22 -5.28 1.36
CA PRO A 88 -21.66 -5.24 1.05
C PRO A 88 -21.96 -5.02 -0.43
N ASP A 89 -21.21 -4.14 -1.10
CA ASP A 89 -21.43 -3.81 -2.51
C ASP A 89 -21.03 -4.98 -3.45
N LEU A 90 -20.21 -5.91 -2.96
CA LEU A 90 -19.75 -7.09 -3.69
C LEU A 90 -20.50 -8.37 -3.30
N ASP A 91 -21.33 -8.30 -2.26
CA ASP A 91 -21.99 -9.43 -1.60
C ASP A 91 -21.02 -10.52 -1.12
N CYS A 92 -19.87 -10.11 -0.57
CA CYS A 92 -18.84 -11.03 -0.06
C CYS A 92 -18.65 -10.96 1.46
N THR A 93 -18.21 -12.07 2.03
CA THR A 93 -17.89 -12.19 3.47
C THR A 93 -16.64 -13.03 3.66
N GLY A 94 -15.68 -12.50 4.41
CA GLY A 94 -14.40 -13.16 4.71
C GLY A 94 -14.26 -13.47 6.19
N LYS A 95 -13.60 -14.59 6.50
CA LYS A 95 -13.09 -14.88 7.85
C LYS A 95 -11.60 -14.60 7.89
N LEU A 96 -11.15 -14.00 8.98
CA LEU A 96 -9.75 -13.64 9.17
C LEU A 96 -9.07 -14.56 10.18
N THR A 97 -7.93 -15.11 9.79
CA THR A 97 -6.99 -15.79 10.67
C THR A 97 -5.80 -14.87 10.92
N ARG A 98 -5.55 -14.50 12.17
CA ARG A 98 -4.38 -13.70 12.52
C ARG A 98 -3.12 -14.53 12.29
N VAL A 99 -2.24 -14.07 11.41
CA VAL A 99 -0.98 -14.75 11.08
C VAL A 99 0.24 -14.08 11.70
N GLY A 100 0.10 -12.86 12.22
CA GLY A 100 1.17 -12.19 12.94
C GLY A 100 0.81 -10.80 13.44
N SER A 101 1.79 -10.18 14.10
CA SER A 101 1.75 -8.77 14.47
C SER A 101 3.14 -8.23 14.74
N SER A 102 3.27 -6.91 14.58
CA SER A 102 4.39 -6.12 15.09
C SER A 102 3.86 -5.10 16.11
N LYS A 103 4.70 -4.15 16.55
CA LYS A 103 4.29 -3.09 17.49
C LYS A 103 3.08 -2.30 16.99
N SER A 104 3.04 -1.99 15.68
CA SER A 104 2.06 -1.05 15.10
C SER A 104 1.12 -1.69 14.08
N TYR A 105 1.38 -2.96 13.70
CA TYR A 105 0.66 -3.64 12.63
C TYR A 105 0.12 -5.00 13.08
N VAL A 106 -1.03 -5.37 12.53
CA VAL A 106 -1.58 -6.73 12.65
C VAL A 106 -1.82 -7.29 11.25
N PHE A 107 -1.45 -8.56 11.07
CA PHE A 107 -1.52 -9.26 9.79
C PHE A 107 -2.52 -10.41 9.86
N TYR A 108 -3.38 -10.50 8.86
CA TYR A 108 -4.39 -11.55 8.73
C TYR A 108 -4.30 -12.22 7.36
N ALA A 109 -4.51 -13.53 7.34
CA ALA A 109 -4.96 -14.21 6.14
C ALA A 109 -6.50 -14.16 6.11
N GLU A 110 -7.07 -13.85 4.94
CA GLU A 110 -8.51 -13.81 4.71
C GLU A 110 -8.93 -14.98 3.83
N THR A 111 -9.92 -15.73 4.30
CA THR A 111 -10.64 -16.73 3.50
C THR A 111 -12.05 -16.25 3.25
N ILE A 112 -12.42 -16.12 1.98
CA ILE A 112 -13.77 -15.74 1.55
C ILE A 112 -14.71 -16.93 1.75
N THR A 113 -15.70 -16.73 2.61
CA THR A 113 -16.71 -17.73 2.95
C THR A 113 -18.03 -17.53 2.18
N LYS A 114 -18.25 -16.34 1.62
CA LYS A 114 -19.36 -16.01 0.72
C LYS A 114 -18.85 -15.18 -0.45
N GLY A 115 -19.28 -15.53 -1.68
CA GLY A 115 -18.88 -14.81 -2.91
C GLY A 115 -17.50 -15.20 -3.45
N GLN A 116 -16.99 -16.36 -3.03
CA GLN A 116 -15.65 -16.86 -3.33
C GLN A 116 -15.39 -17.06 -4.84
N ALA A 117 -14.28 -16.52 -5.35
CA ALA A 117 -13.91 -16.55 -6.76
C ALA A 117 -13.75 -17.98 -7.31
N GLU A 118 -13.15 -18.89 -6.55
CA GLU A 118 -12.95 -20.29 -6.97
C GLU A 118 -14.25 -21.08 -7.10
N LYS A 119 -15.36 -20.55 -6.54
CA LYS A 119 -16.71 -21.14 -6.59
C LYS A 119 -17.65 -20.39 -7.54
N GLY A 120 -17.10 -19.61 -8.48
CA GLY A 120 -17.87 -18.82 -9.44
C GLY A 120 -18.35 -17.47 -8.91
N GLY A 121 -17.89 -17.05 -7.73
CA GLY A 121 -18.06 -15.70 -7.22
C GLY A 121 -17.03 -14.72 -7.78
N ARG A 122 -16.89 -13.56 -7.12
CA ARG A 122 -16.01 -12.46 -7.58
C ARG A 122 -14.91 -12.07 -6.59
N CYS A 123 -14.91 -12.65 -5.39
CA CYS A 123 -14.02 -12.25 -4.30
C CYS A 123 -12.96 -13.32 -4.08
N PRO A 124 -11.68 -13.03 -4.35
CA PRO A 124 -10.58 -13.95 -4.07
C PRO A 124 -10.22 -13.94 -2.58
N ASP A 125 -9.61 -15.02 -2.13
CA ASP A 125 -8.89 -15.04 -0.85
C ASP A 125 -7.71 -14.04 -0.90
N GLY A 126 -7.26 -13.60 0.29
CA GLY A 126 -6.26 -12.55 0.36
C GLY A 126 -5.60 -12.44 1.72
N THR A 127 -4.94 -11.32 1.94
CA THR A 127 -4.37 -10.95 3.23
C THR A 127 -4.65 -9.50 3.55
N ILE A 128 -4.69 -9.20 4.84
CA ILE A 128 -4.99 -7.88 5.36
C ILE A 128 -3.89 -7.46 6.31
N THR A 129 -3.38 -6.25 6.11
CA THR A 129 -2.55 -5.53 7.07
C THR A 129 -3.36 -4.38 7.65
N VAL A 130 -3.38 -4.30 8.97
CA VAL A 130 -4.11 -3.25 9.71
C VAL A 130 -3.12 -2.50 10.59
N ALA A 131 -3.23 -1.17 10.62
CA ALA A 131 -2.50 -0.31 11.54
C ALA A 131 -3.43 0.72 12.18
N ARG A 132 -3.11 1.17 13.39
CA ARG A 132 -3.79 2.32 13.99
C ARG A 132 -3.38 3.61 13.28
N GLN A 133 -4.35 4.45 12.94
CA GLN A 133 -4.15 5.80 12.40
C GLN A 133 -4.95 6.78 13.26
N GLY A 134 -4.38 7.20 14.39
CA GLY A 134 -5.13 7.94 15.41
C GLY A 134 -6.26 7.08 15.99
N ASP A 135 -7.49 7.57 15.89
CA ASP A 135 -8.69 6.84 16.32
C ASP A 135 -9.20 5.84 15.28
N ASP A 136 -8.75 5.96 14.03
CA ASP A 136 -9.14 5.14 12.90
C ASP A 136 -8.16 3.97 12.67
N LEU A 137 -8.49 3.13 11.69
CA LEU A 137 -7.60 2.08 11.18
C LEU A 137 -7.21 2.36 9.74
N ALA A 138 -5.91 2.34 9.45
CA ALA A 138 -5.43 2.17 8.09
C ALA A 138 -5.46 0.68 7.73
N LEU A 139 -5.96 0.36 6.55
CA LEU A 139 -6.06 -1.00 6.04
C LEU A 139 -5.43 -1.10 4.65
N GLY A 140 -4.59 -2.12 4.47
CA GLY A 140 -4.16 -2.60 3.18
C GLY A 140 -4.61 -4.04 2.98
N TRP A 141 -5.14 -4.34 1.80
CA TRP A 141 -5.55 -5.67 1.38
C TRP A 141 -4.79 -6.05 0.10
N PHE A 142 -4.33 -7.29 -0.01
CA PHE A 142 -3.87 -7.83 -1.28
C PHE A 142 -4.30 -9.28 -1.47
N GLY A 143 -4.49 -9.67 -2.72
CA GLY A 143 -4.81 -11.04 -3.12
C GLY A 143 -4.46 -11.28 -4.59
N SER A 144 -4.82 -12.45 -5.09
CA SER A 144 -4.60 -12.83 -6.49
C SER A 144 -5.85 -13.48 -7.07
N VAL A 145 -6.20 -13.11 -8.30
CA VAL A 145 -7.26 -13.76 -9.07
C VAL A 145 -6.74 -14.04 -10.47
N GLN A 146 -6.79 -15.30 -10.91
CA GLN A 146 -6.33 -15.73 -12.25
C GLN A 146 -4.90 -15.26 -12.58
N GLY A 147 -4.00 -15.25 -11.60
CA GLY A 147 -2.61 -14.81 -11.77
C GLY A 147 -2.40 -13.30 -11.76
N THR A 148 -3.46 -12.51 -11.59
CA THR A 148 -3.38 -11.05 -11.46
C THR A 148 -3.42 -10.64 -9.99
N THR A 149 -2.43 -9.86 -9.56
CA THR A 149 -2.43 -9.28 -8.22
C THR A 149 -3.47 -8.17 -8.13
N VAL A 150 -4.28 -8.23 -7.07
CA VAL A 150 -5.24 -7.18 -6.72
C VAL A 150 -4.80 -6.57 -5.40
N VAL A 151 -4.80 -5.23 -5.34
CA VAL A 151 -4.43 -4.47 -4.13
C VAL A 151 -5.53 -3.46 -3.86
N ALA A 152 -5.95 -3.34 -2.61
CA ALA A 152 -6.90 -2.33 -2.17
C ALA A 152 -6.49 -1.73 -0.83
N TYR A 153 -6.89 -0.49 -0.57
CA TYR A 153 -6.54 0.21 0.66
C TYR A 153 -7.63 1.18 1.08
N GLY A 154 -7.63 1.56 2.35
CA GLY A 154 -8.54 2.58 2.87
C GLY A 154 -8.32 2.88 4.34
N THR A 155 -9.11 3.83 4.85
CA THR A 155 -9.19 4.17 6.27
C THR A 155 -10.56 3.79 6.79
N LEU A 156 -10.60 3.09 7.93
CA LEU A 156 -11.82 2.65 8.58
C LEU A 156 -12.04 3.43 9.87
N LYS A 157 -13.28 3.87 10.05
CA LYS A 157 -13.75 4.51 11.27
C LYS A 157 -14.41 3.49 12.17
N LYS A 158 -14.27 3.69 13.48
CA LYS A 158 -14.98 2.87 14.46
C LYS A 158 -16.48 3.08 14.31
N LYS A 159 -17.25 1.98 14.33
CA LYS A 159 -18.72 2.01 14.41
C LYS A 159 -19.18 2.20 15.86
#